data_AF-A0A2U3Q9X8-F1
#
_entry.id   AF-A0A2U3Q9X8-F1
#
_cell.length_a   1.000
_cell.length_b   1.000
_cell.length_c   1.000
_cell.angle_alpha   90.00
_cell.angle_beta   90.00
_cell.angle_gamma   90.00
#
_symmetry.space_group_name_H-M   'P 1'
#
loop_
_entity.id
_entity.type
_entity.pdbx_description
1 polymer ?
#
loop_
_entity_poly.entity_id
_entity_poly.type
_entity_poly.pdbx_seq_one_letter_code
_entity_poly.pdbx_strand_id
1 'polypeptide(L)' 'MVAPSLIPRKPGDRVKINHRDAVSLARLLRAGELTAVWVPDERQEAMRDLVRARSAAVETLRATDSR' A
#
# COMPACT_ATOMS: atom_id res chain seq x y z
N MET A 1 -5.51 -7.57 1.88
CA MET A 1 -4.04 -7.32 1.99
C MET A 1 -3.73 -6.88 3.42
N VAL A 2 -2.45 -6.87 3.82
CA VAL A 2 -1.99 -6.34 5.12
C VAL A 2 -0.91 -5.31 4.85
N ALA A 3 -0.99 -4.14 5.47
CA ALA A 3 0.05 -3.12 5.31
C ALA A 3 1.32 -3.52 6.07
N PRO A 4 2.53 -3.39 5.48
CA PRO A 4 3.78 -3.75 6.15
C PRO A 4 4.00 -3.06 7.50
N SER A 5 3.50 -1.83 7.66
CA SER A 5 3.57 -1.06 8.90
C SER A 5 2.68 -1.60 10.02
N LEU A 6 1.68 -2.43 9.70
CA LEU A 6 0.73 -3.01 10.64
C LEU A 6 1.07 -4.44 11.04
N ILE A 7 2.16 -5.02 10.50
CA ILE A 7 2.64 -6.34 10.89
C ILE A 7 3.44 -6.18 12.19
N PRO A 8 3.05 -6.84 13.29
CA PRO A 8 3.82 -6.82 14.54
C PRO A 8 5.23 -7.39 14.32
N ARG A 9 6.27 -6.58 14.57
CA ARG A 9 7.68 -6.95 14.36
C ARG A 9 8.52 -6.52 15.55
N LYS A 10 9.49 -7.35 15.97
CA LYS A 10 10.46 -6.97 16.99
C LYS A 10 11.51 -6.02 16.40
N PRO A 11 11.97 -5.00 17.14
CA PRO A 11 13.12 -4.19 16.74
C PRO A 11 14.32 -5.08 16.43
N GLY A 12 14.98 -4.88 15.28
CA GLY A 12 16.16 -5.64 14.87
C GLY A 12 15.90 -6.83 13.92
N ASP A 13 14.65 -7.21 13.66
CA ASP A 13 14.29 -8.26 12.67
C ASP A 13 14.39 -7.76 11.22
N ARG A 14 15.56 -7.27 10.81
CA ARG A 14 15.86 -6.83 9.44
C ARG A 14 16.82 -7.81 8.78
N VAL A 15 16.31 -9.00 8.48
CA VAL A 15 17.01 -9.99 7.65
C VAL A 15 16.15 -10.27 6.43
N LYS A 16 16.76 -10.31 5.24
CA LYS A 16 16.06 -10.63 3.99
C LYS A 16 15.68 -12.12 4.01
N ILE A 17 14.45 -12.45 4.44
CA ILE A 17 13.98 -13.85 4.50
C ILE A 17 12.49 -13.95 4.12
N ASN A 18 12.22 -13.99 2.81
CA ASN A 18 10.87 -14.17 2.28
C ASN A 18 10.15 -15.43 2.83
N HIS A 19 10.88 -16.53 3.05
CA HIS A 19 10.32 -17.78 3.57
C HIS A 19 9.91 -17.70 5.05
N ARG A 20 10.77 -17.14 5.90
CA ARG A 20 10.47 -16.98 7.34
C ARG A 20 9.37 -15.96 7.56
N ASP A 21 9.34 -14.91 6.76
CA ASP A 21 8.26 -13.92 6.77
C ASP A 21 6.93 -14.57 6.40
N ALA A 22 6.89 -15.41 5.36
CA ALA A 22 5.67 -16.15 4.98
C ALA A 22 5.16 -17.06 6.11
N VAL A 23 6.05 -17.83 6.75
CA VAL A 23 5.67 -18.69 7.89
C VAL A 23 5.17 -17.87 9.09
N SER A 24 5.82 -16.74 9.36
CA SER A 24 5.45 -15.85 10.47
C SER A 24 4.10 -15.17 10.21
N LEU A 25 3.87 -14.68 8.98
CA LEU A 25 2.59 -14.14 8.54
C LEU A 25 1.47 -15.16 8.64
N ALA A 26 1.70 -16.41 8.21
CA ALA A 26 0.71 -17.47 8.33
C ALA A 26 0.35 -17.76 9.81
N ARG A 27 1.32 -17.67 10.73
CA ARG A 27 1.06 -17.80 12.17
C ARG A 27 0.24 -16.64 12.72
N LEU A 28 0.61 -15.40 12.40
CA LEU A 28 -0.12 -14.19 12.83
C LEU A 28 -1.55 -14.18 12.28
N LEU A 29 -1.72 -14.59 11.02
CA LEU A 29 -3.05 -14.72 10.40
C LEU A 29 -3.91 -15.72 11.15
N ARG A 30 -3.38 -16.91 11.47
CA ARG A 30 -4.10 -17.92 12.25
C ARG A 30 -4.43 -17.46 13.66
N ALA A 31 -3.57 -16.64 14.26
CA ALA A 31 -3.80 -16.05 15.58
C ALA A 31 -4.79 -14.86 15.57
N GLY A 32 -5.19 -14.37 14.39
CA GLY A 32 -6.04 -13.19 14.27
C GLY A 32 -5.32 -11.86 14.57
N GLU A 33 -3.99 -11.86 14.60
CA GLU A 33 -3.17 -10.70 14.98
C GLU A 33 -2.86 -9.75 13.79
N LEU A 34 -3.32 -10.10 12.58
CA LEU A 34 -3.14 -9.25 11.40
C LEU A 34 -4.34 -8.31 11.20
N THR A 35 -4.05 -7.02 11.06
CA THR A 35 -5.05 -6.04 10.64
C THR A 35 -5.17 -6.04 9.12
N ALA A 36 -6.34 -6.46 8.61
CA ALA A 36 -6.62 -6.36 7.19
C ALA A 36 -6.73 -4.89 6.78
N VAL A 37 -6.09 -4.54 5.67
CA VAL A 37 -6.31 -3.26 5.01
C VAL A 37 -7.23 -3.44 3.83
N TRP A 38 -8.09 -2.44 3.65
CA TRP A 38 -8.96 -2.34 2.52
C TRP A 38 -8.17 -2.09 1.23
N VAL A 39 -8.53 -2.79 0.17
CA VAL A 39 -7.91 -2.68 -1.16
C VAL A 39 -9.00 -2.21 -2.13
N PRO A 40 -8.80 -1.09 -2.82
CA PRO A 40 -9.75 -0.62 -3.84
C PRO A 40 -9.94 -1.66 -4.94
N ASP A 41 -11.18 -1.82 -5.38
CA ASP A 41 -11.51 -2.61 -6.57
C ASP A 41 -11.20 -1.85 -7.88
N GLU A 42 -11.36 -2.52 -9.02
CA GLU A 42 -11.07 -1.94 -10.34
C GLU A 42 -11.86 -0.65 -10.62
N ARG A 43 -13.13 -0.60 -10.19
CA ARG A 43 -13.98 0.59 -10.40
C ARG A 43 -13.47 1.76 -9.55
N GLN A 44 -13.05 1.48 -8.34
CA GLN A 44 -12.52 2.48 -7.42
C GLN A 44 -11.15 2.98 -7.87
N GLU A 45 -10.26 2.10 -8.35
CA GLU A 45 -9.01 2.55 -8.96
C GLU A 45 -9.26 3.37 -10.23
N ALA A 46 -10.21 2.99 -11.08
CA ALA A 46 -10.55 3.78 -12.27
C ALA A 46 -10.99 5.22 -11.90
N MET A 47 -11.81 5.38 -10.86
CA MET A 47 -12.18 6.71 -10.37
C MET A 47 -10.98 7.49 -9.84
N ARG A 48 -10.09 6.82 -9.08
CA ARG A 48 -8.88 7.46 -8.54
C ARG A 48 -7.93 7.89 -9.66
N ASP A 49 -7.75 7.05 -10.67
CA ASP A 49 -6.90 7.35 -11.83
C ASP A 49 -7.43 8.51 -12.64
N LEU A 50 -8.75 8.62 -12.84
CA LEU A 50 -9.37 9.79 -13.44
C LEU A 50 -9.05 11.08 -12.66
N VAL A 51 -9.21 11.04 -11.34
CA VAL A 51 -8.92 12.20 -10.47
C VAL A 51 -7.44 12.57 -10.52
N ARG A 52 -6.53 11.57 -10.46
CA ARG A 52 -5.08 11.76 -10.59
C ARG A 52 -4.71 12.39 -11.94
N ALA A 53 -5.26 11.86 -13.03
CA ALA A 53 -5.00 12.35 -14.39
C ALA A 53 -5.45 13.81 -14.54
N ARG A 54 -6.63 14.16 -14.01
CA ARG A 54 -7.12 15.54 -13.99
C ARG A 54 -6.17 16.46 -13.22
N SER A 55 -5.77 16.07 -12.00
CA SER A 55 -4.85 16.88 -11.19
C SER A 55 -3.51 17.10 -11.89
N ALA A 56 -2.93 16.04 -12.46
CA ALA A 56 -1.68 16.13 -13.21
C ALA A 56 -1.79 17.07 -14.43
N ALA A 57 -2.90 17.02 -15.17
CA ALA A 57 -3.14 17.93 -16.29
C ALA A 57 -3.23 19.40 -15.83
N VAL A 58 -3.92 19.66 -14.72
CA VAL A 58 -4.03 21.01 -14.14
C VAL A 58 -2.67 21.52 -13.65
N GLU A 59 -1.89 20.67 -12.98
CA GLU A 59 -0.53 21.02 -12.55
C GLU A 59 0.39 21.31 -13.74
N THR A 60 0.29 20.50 -14.79
CA THR A 60 1.04 20.70 -16.03
C THR A 60 0.70 22.05 -16.66
N LEU A 61 -0.59 22.37 -16.82
CA LEU A 61 -1.03 23.65 -17.37
C LEU A 61 -0.46 24.83 -16.55
N ARG A 62 -0.60 24.80 -15.22
CA ARG A 62 -0.05 25.84 -14.34
C ARG A 62 1.46 26.00 -14.46
N ALA A 63 2.19 24.88 -14.55
CA ALA A 63 3.64 24.89 -14.72
C ALA A 63 4.08 25.43 -16.09
N THR A 64 3.21 25.31 -17.11
CA THR A 64 3.47 25.80 -18.46
C THR A 64 3.12 27.29 -18.59
N ASP A 65 2.04 27.75 -17.94
CA ASP A 65 1.62 29.15 -17.91
C ASP A 65 2.55 30.05 -17.06
N SER A 66 3.35 29.45 -16.17
CA SER A 66 4.32 30.17 -15.31
C SER A 66 5.71 30.32 -15.95
N ARG A 67 5.87 29.96 -17.24
CA ARG A 67 7.07 30.14 -18.05
C ARG A 67 6.87 31.25 -19.07
#